data_AF-A0A3D1SL44-F1
#
_entry.id   AF-A0A3D1SL44-F1
#
_cell.length_a   1.000
_cell.length_b   1.000
_cell.length_c   1.000
_cell.angle_alpha   90.00
_cell.angle_beta   90.00
_cell.angle_gamma   90.00
#
_symmetry.space_group_name_H-M   'P 1'
#
loop_
_entity.id
_entity.type
_entity.pdbx_description
1 polymer ?
#
loop_
_entity_poly.entity_id
_entity_poly.type
_entity_poly.pdbx_seq_one_letter_code
_entity_poly.pdbx_strand_id
1 'polypeptide(L)' 'MRWAVEYELPSGSIGLCIFSAEDLDAAQVFVDEMRTQYGHHDVYNLNELVNGMGVDELYLLFPRQASVVNRGNIPGKK' A
#
# COMPACT_ATOMS: atom_id res chain seq x y z
N MET A 1 -2.84 14.76 -7.27
CA MET A 1 -3.70 13.82 -6.51
C MET A 1 -2.82 12.91 -5.66
N ARG A 2 -3.33 12.42 -4.53
CA ARG A 2 -2.61 11.43 -3.70
C ARG A 2 -3.15 10.04 -4.03
N TRP A 3 -2.27 9.07 -4.09
CA TRP A 3 -2.58 7.70 -4.46
C TRP A 3 -1.96 6.74 -3.47
N ALA A 4 -2.59 5.58 -3.30
CA ALA A 4 -2.05 4.47 -2.53
C ALA A 4 -2.13 3.19 -3.34
N VAL A 5 -1.09 2.36 -3.22
CA VAL A 5 -1.01 1.08 -3.92
C VAL A 5 -0.35 0.02 -3.02
N GLU A 6 -0.86 -1.20 -3.09
CA GLU A 6 -0.25 -2.35 -2.42
C GLU A 6 0.79 -2.99 -3.34
N TYR A 7 1.88 -3.48 -2.74
CA TYR A 7 2.90 -4.21 -3.47
C TYR A 7 3.42 -5.41 -2.67
N GLU A 8 3.81 -6.46 -3.37
CA GLU A 8 4.49 -7.63 -2.80
C GLU A 8 5.96 -7.66 -3.22
N LEU A 9 6.83 -7.75 -2.22
CA LEU A 9 8.26 -7.96 -2.42
C LEU A 9 8.54 -9.43 -2.76
N PRO A 10 9.66 -9.73 -3.44
CA PRO A 10 10.09 -11.12 -3.69
C PRO A 10 10.21 -12.00 -2.44
N SER A 11 10.36 -11.39 -1.26
CA SER A 11 10.35 -12.08 0.04
C SER A 11 8.95 -12.55 0.50
N GLY A 12 7.89 -12.25 -0.25
CA GLY A 12 6.49 -12.48 0.13
C GLY A 12 5.94 -11.44 1.12
N SER A 13 6.67 -10.34 1.35
CA SER A 13 6.24 -9.27 2.25
C SER A 13 5.35 -8.29 1.50
N ILE A 14 4.19 -7.95 2.08
CA ILE A 14 3.23 -7.02 1.49
C ILE A 14 3.42 -5.63 2.11
N GLY A 15 3.55 -4.60 1.29
CA GLY A 15 3.69 -3.20 1.69
C GLY A 15 2.63 -2.30 1.08
N LEU A 16 2.52 -1.09 1.63
CA LEU A 16 1.69 0.00 1.12
C LEU A 16 2.60 1.17 0.71
N CYS A 17 2.46 1.64 -0.52
CA CYS A 17 3.13 2.84 -1.02
C CYS A 17 2.10 3.97 -1.17
N ILE A 18 2.40 5.15 -0.63
CA ILE A 18 1.60 6.36 -0.80
C ILE A 18 2.44 7.37 -1.58
N PHE A 19 1.91 7.88 -2.68
CA PHE A 19 2.62 8.80 -3.55
C PHE A 19 1.68 9.85 -4.15
N SER A 20 2.25 10.86 -4.81
CA SER A 20 1.48 11.89 -5.50
C SER A 20 1.69 11.76 -7.00
N ALA A 21 0.60 11.86 -7.77
CA ALA A 21 0.63 11.88 -9.23
C ALA A 21 -0.36 12.93 -9.75
N GLU A 22 -0.13 13.41 -10.97
CA GLU A 22 -0.94 14.47 -11.58
C GLU A 22 -2.37 14.00 -11.86
N ASP A 23 -2.50 12.79 -12.43
CA ASP A 23 -3.73 12.10 -12.77
C ASP A 23 -3.60 10.57 -12.64
N LEU A 24 -4.63 9.83 -13.05
CA LEU A 24 -4.67 8.36 -13.03
C LEU A 24 -3.62 7.74 -13.97
N ASP A 25 -3.40 8.34 -15.14
CA ASP A 25 -2.46 7.80 -16.14
C ASP A 25 -1.02 7.89 -15.60
N ALA A 26 -0.65 9.03 -15.01
CA ALA A 26 0.64 9.20 -14.33
C ALA A 26 0.79 8.24 -13.15
N ALA A 27 -0.28 7.98 -12.40
CA ALA A 27 -0.25 7.00 -11.31
C ALA A 27 -0.05 5.57 -11.81
N GLN A 28 -0.67 5.22 -12.94
CA GLN A 28 -0.53 3.90 -13.55
C GLN A 28 0.88 3.68 -14.11
N VAL A 29 1.48 4.71 -14.72
CA VAL A 29 2.88 4.66 -15.17
C VAL A 29 3.82 4.35 -14.00
N PHE A 30 3.66 5.01 -12.85
CA PHE A 30 4.47 4.73 -11.66
C PHE A 30 4.28 3.28 -11.15
N VAL A 31 3.05 2.76 -11.17
CA VAL A 31 2.76 1.37 -10.81
C VAL A 31 3.47 0.38 -11.75
N ASP A 32 3.52 0.68 -13.05
CA ASP A 32 4.19 -0.18 -14.02
C ASP A 32 5.72 -0.09 -13.90
N GLU A 33 6.28 1.07 -13.55
CA GLU A 33 7.69 1.22 -13.17
C GLU A 33 8.01 0.38 -11.92
N MET A 34 7.12 0.35 -10.94
CA MET A 34 7.28 -0.48 -9.74
C MET A 34 7.41 -1.98 -10.06
N ARG A 35 6.61 -2.48 -11.00
CA ARG A 35 6.66 -3.88 -11.44
C ARG A 35 7.95 -4.17 -12.21
N THR A 36 8.32 -3.27 -13.12
CA THR A 36 9.38 -3.53 -14.12
C THR A 36 10.78 -3.18 -13.64
N GLN A 37 10.95 -2.08 -12.91
CA GLN A 37 12.26 -1.55 -12.51
C GLN A 37 12.67 -1.99 -11.10
N TYR A 38 11.72 -2.10 -10.18
CA TYR A 38 12.01 -2.45 -8.78
C TYR A 38 11.75 -3.93 -8.44
N GLY A 39 11.26 -4.71 -9.40
CA GLY A 39 11.08 -6.16 -9.27
C GLY A 39 9.98 -6.55 -8.26
N HIS A 40 9.00 -5.66 -8.04
CA HIS A 40 7.82 -6.01 -7.27
C HIS A 40 6.96 -7.00 -8.06
N HIS A 41 6.74 -8.20 -7.52
CA HIS A 41 6.06 -9.28 -8.23
C HIS A 41 4.58 -8.95 -8.47
N ASP A 42 3.93 -8.36 -7.47
CA ASP A 42 2.50 -8.06 -7.53
C ASP A 42 2.24 -6.66 -6.98
N VAL A 43 1.88 -5.73 -7.86
CA VAL A 43 1.43 -4.37 -7.50
C VAL A 43 -0.06 -4.27 -7.83
N TYR A 44 -0.90 -3.94 -6.86
CA TYR A 44 -2.36 -4.01 -6.99
C TYR A 44 -3.09 -3.00 -6.08
N ASN A 45 -4.41 -2.87 -6.26
CA ASN A 45 -5.28 -1.97 -5.49
C ASN A 45 -4.81 -0.49 -5.50
N LEU A 46 -4.54 0.06 -6.69
CA LEU A 46 -4.30 1.50 -6.86
C LEU A 46 -5.58 2.28 -6.55
N ASN A 47 -5.55 3.13 -5.53
CA ASN A 47 -6.70 3.93 -5.10
C ASN A 47 -6.33 5.41 -4.96
N GLU A 48 -7.22 6.30 -5.40
CA GLU A 48 -7.11 7.73 -5.13
C GLU A 48 -7.45 8.01 -3.67
N LEU A 49 -6.59 8.76 -2.99
CA LEU A 49 -6.83 9.23 -1.64
C LEU A 49 -7.51 10.61 -1.69
N VAL A 50 -8.77 10.65 -1.26
CA VAL A 50 -9.54 11.89 -1.17
C VAL A 50 -8.88 12.87 -0.18
N ASN A 51 -9.00 14.17 -0.44
CA ASN A 51 -8.43 15.18 0.43
C ASN A 51 -9.06 15.12 1.84
N GLY A 52 -8.19 15.10 2.86
CA GLY A 52 -8.59 14.92 4.25
C GLY A 52 -8.52 13.48 4.74
N MET A 53 -8.19 12.53 3.87
CA MET A 53 -8.13 11.12 4.24
C MET A 53 -7.02 10.86 5.27
N GLY A 54 -7.43 10.36 6.44
CA GLY A 54 -6.56 10.04 7.58
C GLY A 54 -6.03 8.61 7.52
N VAL A 55 -5.11 8.27 8.44
CA VAL A 55 -4.54 6.92 8.55
C VAL A 55 -5.61 5.85 8.77
N ASP A 56 -6.68 6.19 9.51
CA ASP A 56 -7.78 5.27 9.80
C ASP A 56 -8.54 4.81 8.55
N GLU A 57 -8.67 5.69 7.56
CA GLU A 57 -9.37 5.38 6.30
C GLU A 57 -8.49 4.56 5.35
N LEU A 58 -7.17 4.61 5.50
CA LEU A 58 -6.28 3.66 4.82
C LEU A 58 -6.54 2.22 5.26
N TYR A 59 -6.93 1.98 6.52
CA TYR A 59 -7.30 0.63 6.97
C TYR A 59 -8.60 0.13 6.34
N LEU A 60 -9.51 1.02 5.93
CA LEU A 60 -10.73 0.65 5.20
C LEU A 60 -10.42 0.24 3.76
N LEU A 61 -9.50 0.97 3.11
CA LEU A 61 -9.08 0.68 1.73
C LEU A 61 -8.18 -0.55 1.65
N PHE A 62 -7.36 -0.79 2.68
CA PHE A 62 -6.34 -1.83 2.70
C PHE A 62 -6.46 -2.74 3.95
N PRO A 63 -7.57 -3.46 4.14
CA PRO A 63 -7.83 -4.22 5.36
C PRO A 63 -6.85 -5.38 5.58
N ARG A 64 -6.23 -5.89 4.50
CA ARG A 64 -5.21 -6.96 4.59
C ARG A 64 -3.96 -6.52 5.36
N GLN A 65 -3.58 -5.24 5.27
CA GLN A 65 -2.47 -4.66 6.04
C GLN A 65 -2.83 -4.55 7.53
N ALA A 66 -4.09 -4.26 7.87
CA ALA A 66 -4.56 -4.18 9.27
C ALA A 66 -4.49 -5.53 9.99
N SER A 67 -4.65 -6.64 9.25
CA SER A 67 -4.61 -8.00 9.81
C SER A 67 -3.21 -8.51 10.15
N VAL A 68 -2.13 -7.83 9.73
CA VAL A 68 -0.75 -8.19 10.10
C VAL A 68 -0.40 -7.54 11.44
N VAL A 69 -1.20 -7.81 12.48
CA VAL A 69 -0.73 -7.65 13.86
C VAL A 69 -0.08 -8.96 14.22
N ASN A 70 1.25 -8.99 14.27
CA ASN A 70 2.01 -10.12 14.81
C ASN A 70 1.60 -10.32 16.28
N ARG A 71 0.56 -11.14 16.53
CA ARG A 71 0.06 -11.48 17.87
C ARG A 71 1.12 -12.17 18.74
N GLY A 72 2.27 -12.54 18.19
CA GLY A 72 3.39 -13.13 18.92
C GLY A 72 4.19 -12.16 19.80
N ASN A 73 4.03 -10.84 19.65
CA ASN A 73 4.87 -9.84 20.33
C ASN A 73 4.10 -8.85 21.23
N ILE A 74 2.85 -9.14 21.60
CA ILE A 74 2.21 -8.39 22.69
C ILE A 74 2.80 -8.94 23.99
N PRO A 75 3.61 -8.18 24.76
CA PRO A 75 4.00 -8.62 26.09
C PRO A 75 2.71 -8.69 26.88
N GLY A 76 2.28 -9.92 27.20
CA GLY A 76 1.17 -10.12 28.13
C GLY A 76 1.49 -9.32 29.37
N LYS A 77 0.62 -8.37 29.71
CA LYS A 77 0.68 -7.69 31.00
C LYS A 77 0.69 -8.80 32.06
N LYS A 78 1.70 -8.74 32.93
CA LYS A 78 1.84 -9.55 34.13
C LYS A 78 0.55 -9.58 34.95
#